data_AF-A0A014N224-F1
#
_entry.id   AF-A0A014N224-F1
#
_cell.length_a   1.000
_cell.length_b   1.000
_cell.length_c   1.000
_cell.angle_alpha   90.00
_cell.angle_beta   90.00
_cell.angle_gamma   90.00
#
_symmetry.space_group_name_H-M   'P 1'
#
loop_
_entity.id
_entity.type
_entity.pdbx_description
1 polymer ?
#
loop_
_entity_poly.entity_id
_entity_poly.type
_entity_poly.pdbx_seq_one_letter_code
_entity_poly.pdbx_strand_id
1 'polypeptide(L)'
;MSALQFPYTIYQTQHRFNDYSADDMRYGDLTAKQLRQDFGLDDVSDVVNPWTGEEVSLFSAFRKSRPKSKAETATLLFQEFLRLSIPAYYFGQRQLFTGLVKHFYSGRGKAFSSLLLDMAYREKIISARKNKSSSLYIIEESLKENINWDKGCLDSSGVEVIREALSVSVLPKFNRWKDFFNGMGMSVHDVYATNIQISEIKIDNNTYHAKLLYKGQDHFGLDKKDIMNRKFHYLRAFRIWFVLQRWNGLGFQPFFTNMKTTIEISGERK
;
A
#
# COMPACT_ATOMS: atom_id res chain seq x y z
N MET A 1 -1.44 -24.92 31.72
CA MET A 1 -1.96 -23.85 30.85
C MET A 1 -3.09 -24.42 29.99
N SER A 2 -4.12 -23.62 29.73
CA SER A 2 -5.27 -24.00 28.90
C SER A 2 -4.96 -23.82 27.41
N ALA A 3 -5.64 -24.59 26.55
CA ALA A 3 -5.57 -24.40 25.11
C ALA A 3 -6.03 -22.99 24.71
N LEU A 4 -5.34 -22.40 23.74
CA LEU A 4 -5.69 -21.09 23.20
C LEU A 4 -6.99 -21.17 22.38
N GLN A 5 -7.78 -20.10 22.42
CA GLN A 5 -8.96 -19.95 21.57
C GLN A 5 -8.59 -19.19 20.30
N PHE A 6 -9.12 -19.63 19.15
CA PHE A 6 -8.88 -19.01 17.85
C PHE A 6 -10.16 -18.34 17.32
N PRO A 7 -10.06 -17.24 16.57
CA PRO A 7 -8.84 -16.63 16.02
C PRO A 7 -7.98 -15.91 17.07
N TYR A 8 -6.65 -15.98 16.92
CA TYR A 8 -5.71 -15.32 17.82
C TYR A 8 -4.68 -14.49 17.05
N THR A 9 -4.48 -13.23 17.47
CA THR A 9 -3.49 -12.34 16.86
C THR A 9 -2.11 -12.64 17.40
N ILE A 10 -1.23 -13.12 16.52
CA ILE A 10 0.17 -13.45 16.85
C ILE A 10 1.13 -12.32 16.48
N TYR A 11 0.70 -11.37 15.65
CA TYR A 11 1.52 -10.21 15.31
C TYR A 11 0.67 -9.01 14.90
N GLN A 12 1.14 -7.82 15.29
CA GLN A 12 0.59 -6.53 14.88
C GLN A 12 1.73 -5.51 14.82
N THR A 13 1.83 -4.78 13.72
CA THR A 13 2.77 -3.66 13.61
C THR A 13 2.45 -2.56 14.63
N GLN A 14 3.47 -1.79 15.02
CA GLN A 14 3.27 -0.59 15.86
C GLN A 14 2.40 0.46 15.17
N HIS A 15 2.61 0.64 13.86
CA HIS A 15 1.70 1.42 13.01
C HIS A 15 0.30 0.81 13.04
N ARG A 16 -0.68 1.69 13.27
CA ARG A 16 -2.08 1.31 13.44
C ARG A 16 -2.78 1.29 12.09
N PHE A 17 -3.73 0.38 11.95
CA PHE A 17 -4.70 0.47 10.87
C PHE A 17 -5.57 1.72 11.06
N ASN A 18 -5.97 2.31 9.94
CA ASN A 18 -6.80 3.51 9.82
C ASN A 18 -6.16 4.76 10.46
N ASP A 19 -4.86 4.93 10.28
CA ASP A 19 -4.13 6.09 10.80
C ASP A 19 -4.31 7.32 9.90
N TYR A 20 -5.46 8.00 10.06
CA TYR A 20 -5.74 9.25 9.35
C TYR A 20 -4.82 10.42 9.76
N SER A 21 -3.98 10.25 10.79
CA SER A 21 -3.07 11.30 11.25
C SER A 21 -1.75 11.34 10.47
N ALA A 22 -1.46 10.30 9.68
CA ALA A 22 -0.28 10.21 8.85
C ALA A 22 -0.18 11.36 7.84
N ASP A 23 1.04 11.83 7.54
CA ASP A 23 1.21 13.02 6.68
C ASP A 23 0.78 12.75 5.24
N ASP A 24 0.98 11.54 4.72
CA ASP A 24 0.49 11.09 3.41
C ASP A 24 -1.04 10.99 3.33
N MET A 25 -1.76 11.04 4.46
CA MET A 25 -3.22 11.09 4.53
C MET A 25 -3.80 12.52 4.55
N ARG A 26 -2.96 13.56 4.58
CA ARG A 26 -3.42 14.96 4.50
C ARG A 26 -3.78 15.36 3.08
N TYR A 27 -4.72 16.29 2.93
CA TYR A 27 -5.19 16.80 1.64
C TYR A 27 -5.73 18.22 1.80
N GLY A 28 -5.69 18.99 0.71
CA GLY A 28 -6.22 20.36 0.68
C GLY A 28 -5.60 21.31 1.72
N ASP A 29 -4.44 20.98 2.28
CA ASP A 29 -3.82 21.65 3.42
C ASP A 29 -2.72 22.65 3.02
N LEU A 30 -2.36 22.70 1.74
CA LEU A 30 -1.32 23.58 1.21
C LEU A 30 -1.89 24.61 0.23
N THR A 31 -1.37 25.83 0.31
CA THR A 31 -1.65 26.90 -0.65
C THR A 31 -0.82 26.76 -1.92
N ALA A 32 -1.28 27.36 -3.03
CA ALA A 32 -0.49 27.41 -4.27
C ALA A 32 0.88 28.09 -4.06
N LYS A 33 0.96 29.09 -3.18
CA LYS A 33 2.23 29.77 -2.83
C LYS A 33 3.21 28.78 -2.20
N GLN A 34 2.77 27.99 -1.21
CA GLN A 34 3.62 26.99 -0.56
C GLN A 34 4.06 25.90 -1.55
N LEU A 35 3.14 25.37 -2.37
CA LEU A 35 3.48 24.36 -3.37
C LEU A 35 4.58 24.83 -4.34
N ARG A 36 4.52 26.10 -4.75
CA ARG A 36 5.52 26.67 -5.68
C ARG A 36 6.82 27.04 -4.98
N GLN A 37 6.75 27.75 -3.86
CA GLN A 37 7.94 28.30 -3.20
C GLN A 37 8.67 27.29 -2.32
N ASP A 38 7.94 26.51 -1.52
CA ASP A 38 8.53 25.60 -0.54
C ASP A 38 8.87 24.24 -1.15
N PHE A 39 8.08 23.81 -2.16
CA PHE A 39 8.24 22.51 -2.81
C PHE A 39 8.73 22.61 -4.26
N GLY A 40 8.96 23.81 -4.81
CA GLY A 40 9.48 23.97 -6.18
C GLY A 40 8.55 23.51 -7.29
N LEU A 41 7.23 23.44 -7.04
CA LEU A 41 6.24 22.92 -8.00
C LEU A 41 5.70 24.02 -8.93
N ASP A 42 6.57 24.77 -9.58
CA ASP A 42 6.14 25.71 -10.63
C ASP A 42 5.74 24.98 -11.92
N ASP A 43 6.50 23.94 -12.30
CA ASP A 43 6.23 23.06 -13.44
C ASP A 43 5.62 21.72 -12.97
N VAL A 44 4.30 21.57 -13.13
CA VAL A 44 3.54 20.41 -12.66
C VAL A 44 3.05 19.52 -13.79
N SER A 45 2.62 20.08 -14.92
CA SER A 45 1.86 19.38 -15.97
C SER A 45 2.27 19.88 -17.36
N ASP A 46 2.41 18.96 -18.31
CA ASP A 46 2.67 19.26 -19.73
C ASP A 46 1.36 19.48 -20.51
N VAL A 47 0.22 19.57 -19.82
CA VAL A 47 -1.12 19.66 -20.44
C VAL A 47 -1.85 20.92 -19.97
N VAL A 48 -1.83 21.21 -18.68
CA VAL A 48 -2.55 22.36 -18.11
C VAL A 48 -1.80 22.94 -16.92
N ASN A 49 -1.65 24.25 -16.85
CA ASN A 49 -1.10 24.91 -15.68
C ASN A 49 -2.13 24.82 -14.54
N PRO A 50 -1.85 24.12 -13.42
CA PRO A 50 -2.84 23.94 -12.36
C PRO A 50 -3.26 25.28 -11.73
N TRP A 51 -2.36 26.26 -11.72
CA TRP A 51 -2.56 27.55 -11.07
C TRP A 51 -3.47 28.47 -11.88
N THR A 52 -3.24 28.57 -13.20
CA THR A 52 -3.96 29.48 -14.09
C THR A 52 -5.10 28.82 -14.87
N GLY A 53 -5.08 27.49 -15.03
CA GLY A 53 -6.01 26.75 -15.88
C GLY A 53 -5.70 26.87 -17.38
N GLU A 54 -4.59 27.48 -17.76
CA GLU A 54 -4.19 27.61 -19.17
C GLU A 54 -3.57 26.31 -19.69
N GLU A 55 -3.86 25.98 -20.95
CA GLU A 55 -3.27 24.80 -21.59
C GLU A 55 -1.78 25.01 -21.86
N VAL A 56 -0.96 24.05 -21.43
CA VAL A 56 0.47 23.98 -21.69
C VAL A 56 0.63 23.13 -22.95
N SER A 57 0.63 23.74 -24.13
CA SER A 57 0.84 23.03 -25.38
C SER A 57 1.62 23.93 -26.34
N LEU A 58 2.52 23.36 -27.15
CA LEU A 58 3.18 24.12 -28.22
C LEU A 58 2.17 24.75 -29.19
N PHE A 59 0.95 24.19 -29.29
CA PHE A 59 -0.13 24.75 -30.09
C PHE A 59 -0.93 25.85 -29.38
N SER A 60 -0.87 25.97 -28.05
CA SER A 60 -1.56 27.07 -27.33
C SER A 60 -0.88 28.42 -27.57
N ALA A 61 0.38 28.44 -28.01
CA ALA A 61 1.06 29.64 -28.50
C ALA A 61 0.38 30.24 -29.76
N PHE A 62 -0.33 29.40 -30.54
CA PHE A 62 -0.97 29.80 -31.80
C PHE A 62 -2.49 29.96 -31.68
N ARG A 63 -3.10 29.53 -30.56
CA ARG A 63 -4.52 29.74 -30.23
C ARG A 63 -4.67 29.93 -28.72
N LYS A 64 -5.03 31.14 -28.30
CA LYS A 64 -5.31 31.44 -26.89
C LYS A 64 -6.65 30.81 -26.49
N SER A 65 -6.60 29.61 -25.92
CA SER A 65 -7.79 28.94 -25.38
C SER A 65 -8.22 29.61 -24.08
N ARG A 66 -9.52 29.57 -23.76
CA ARG A 66 -10.00 30.08 -22.46
C ARG A 66 -9.36 29.27 -21.32
N PRO A 67 -9.07 29.89 -20.17
CA PRO A 67 -8.71 29.15 -18.98
C PRO A 67 -9.76 28.09 -18.63
N LYS A 68 -9.27 26.90 -18.25
CA LYS A 68 -10.08 25.79 -17.77
C LYS A 68 -10.57 26.08 -16.35
N SER A 69 -11.79 25.65 -16.06
CA SER A 69 -12.29 25.59 -14.69
C SER A 69 -11.45 24.63 -13.83
N LYS A 70 -11.62 24.67 -12.51
CA LYS A 70 -10.93 23.74 -11.60
C LYS A 70 -11.27 22.28 -11.87
N ALA A 71 -12.52 21.98 -12.22
CA ALA A 71 -12.96 20.63 -12.55
C ALA A 71 -12.34 20.12 -13.86
N GLU A 72 -12.32 20.96 -14.90
CA GLU A 72 -11.64 20.65 -16.17
C GLU A 72 -10.13 20.47 -15.96
N THR A 73 -9.49 21.33 -15.16
CA THR A 73 -8.07 21.24 -14.81
C THR A 73 -7.76 19.92 -14.08
N ALA A 74 -8.54 19.58 -13.06
CA ALA A 74 -8.40 18.31 -12.34
C ALA A 74 -8.52 17.12 -13.29
N THR A 75 -9.51 17.14 -14.19
CA THR A 75 -9.73 16.07 -15.16
C THR A 75 -8.51 15.86 -16.06
N LEU A 76 -7.93 16.95 -16.59
CA LEU A 76 -6.73 16.89 -17.41
C LEU A 76 -5.51 16.39 -16.64
N LEU A 77 -5.33 16.83 -15.39
CA LEU A 77 -4.27 16.35 -14.50
C LEU A 77 -4.40 14.85 -14.23
N PHE A 78 -5.60 14.35 -13.94
CA PHE A 78 -5.83 12.91 -13.73
C PHE A 78 -5.58 12.08 -15.01
N GLN A 79 -5.97 12.60 -16.18
CA GLN A 79 -5.68 11.96 -17.47
C GLN A 79 -4.18 11.88 -17.73
N GLU A 80 -3.45 12.97 -17.47
CA GLU A 80 -2.00 13.00 -17.59
C GLU A 80 -1.33 12.06 -16.58
N PHE A 81 -1.79 12.05 -15.32
CA PHE A 81 -1.29 11.15 -14.28
C PHE A 81 -1.42 9.69 -14.70
N LEU A 82 -2.60 9.28 -15.19
CA LEU A 82 -2.81 7.95 -15.77
C LEU A 82 -1.85 7.67 -16.93
N ARG A 83 -1.72 8.61 -17.88
CA ARG A 83 -0.87 8.48 -19.07
C ARG A 83 0.61 8.31 -18.73
N LEU A 84 1.14 9.13 -17.82
CA LEU A 84 2.54 9.08 -17.39
C LEU A 84 2.88 7.80 -16.62
N SER A 85 1.86 7.16 -16.06
CA SER A 85 2.02 5.89 -15.35
C SER A 85 1.95 4.68 -16.29
N ILE A 86 1.71 4.84 -17.61
CA ILE A 86 1.59 3.75 -18.62
C ILE A 86 2.88 2.97 -18.93
N PRO A 87 4.08 3.57 -19.03
CA PRO A 87 5.29 2.85 -19.42
C PRO A 87 5.77 1.78 -18.43
N ALA A 88 5.10 1.62 -17.29
CA ALA A 88 5.53 0.80 -16.18
C ALA A 88 4.72 -0.51 -16.02
N TYR A 89 4.29 -1.25 -17.06
CA TYR A 89 3.37 -2.39 -16.82
C TYR A 89 3.74 -3.72 -17.48
N TYR A 90 3.70 -4.80 -16.67
CA TYR A 90 3.30 -6.15 -17.09
C TYR A 90 1.77 -6.31 -16.93
N PHE A 91 1.15 -7.24 -17.69
CA PHE A 91 -0.30 -7.48 -17.67
C PHE A 91 -0.80 -7.83 -16.24
N GLY A 92 -1.80 -7.11 -15.73
CA GLY A 92 -2.38 -7.25 -14.38
C GLY A 92 -2.17 -6.03 -13.47
N GLN A 93 -0.94 -5.53 -13.38
CA GLN A 93 -0.57 -4.36 -12.55
C GLN A 93 -1.22 -3.06 -13.04
N ARG A 94 -1.40 -2.94 -14.37
CA ARG A 94 -2.09 -1.81 -15.00
C ARG A 94 -3.54 -1.67 -14.52
N GLN A 95 -4.24 -2.77 -14.35
CA GLN A 95 -5.66 -2.75 -13.95
C GLN A 95 -5.80 -2.28 -12.49
N LEU A 96 -4.93 -2.78 -11.60
CA LEU A 96 -4.92 -2.37 -10.19
C LEU A 96 -4.61 -0.86 -10.07
N PHE A 97 -3.54 -0.37 -10.70
CA PHE A 97 -3.20 1.05 -10.64
C PHE A 97 -4.29 1.94 -11.25
N THR A 98 -4.83 1.56 -12.41
CA THR A 98 -5.95 2.29 -13.02
C THR A 98 -7.15 2.34 -12.06
N GLY A 99 -7.42 1.25 -11.34
CA GLY A 99 -8.45 1.19 -10.30
C GLY A 99 -8.19 2.18 -9.17
N LEU A 100 -6.95 2.24 -8.67
CA LEU A 100 -6.54 3.16 -7.61
C LEU A 100 -6.67 4.63 -8.02
N VAL A 101 -6.19 5.01 -9.21
CA VAL A 101 -6.29 6.41 -9.66
C VAL A 101 -7.73 6.81 -9.95
N LYS A 102 -8.56 5.91 -10.51
CA LYS A 102 -10.01 6.15 -10.65
C LYS A 102 -10.67 6.33 -9.29
N HIS A 103 -10.26 5.54 -8.30
CA HIS A 103 -10.75 5.65 -6.93
C HIS A 103 -10.25 6.93 -6.25
N PHE A 104 -9.03 7.39 -6.54
CA PHE A 104 -8.55 8.69 -6.08
C PHE A 104 -9.40 9.84 -6.63
N TYR A 105 -9.84 9.73 -7.88
CA TYR A 105 -10.70 10.73 -8.52
C TYR A 105 -12.12 10.78 -7.94
N SER A 106 -12.77 9.64 -7.72
CA SER A 106 -14.22 9.58 -7.39
C SER A 106 -14.57 8.95 -6.04
N GLY A 107 -13.62 8.28 -5.38
CA GLY A 107 -13.80 7.47 -4.18
C GLY A 107 -13.97 8.27 -2.90
N ARG A 108 -13.66 9.58 -2.91
CA ARG A 108 -13.87 10.51 -1.78
C ARG A 108 -13.28 9.98 -0.47
N GLY A 109 -12.01 9.57 -0.51
CA GLY A 109 -11.25 9.12 0.67
C GLY A 109 -11.67 7.78 1.26
N LYS A 110 -12.70 7.11 0.72
CA LYS A 110 -13.09 5.77 1.18
C LYS A 110 -11.96 4.77 0.97
N ALA A 111 -11.79 3.83 1.90
CA ALA A 111 -10.80 2.77 1.72
C ALA A 111 -11.07 1.96 0.43
N PHE A 112 -9.98 1.52 -0.21
CA PHE A 112 -9.99 0.71 -1.41
C PHE A 112 -9.56 -0.72 -1.09
N SER A 113 -10.25 -1.69 -1.65
CA SER A 113 -9.84 -3.09 -1.66
C SER A 113 -10.20 -3.72 -3.00
N SER A 114 -9.43 -4.73 -3.41
CA SER A 114 -9.73 -5.48 -4.64
C SER A 114 -9.11 -6.86 -4.58
N LEU A 115 -9.67 -7.81 -5.34
CA LEU A 115 -9.12 -9.16 -5.45
C LEU A 115 -7.67 -9.13 -5.98
N LEU A 116 -7.35 -8.24 -6.93
CA LEU A 116 -6.00 -8.09 -7.46
C LEU A 116 -4.99 -7.68 -6.37
N LEU A 117 -5.42 -6.84 -5.45
CA LEU A 117 -4.61 -6.37 -4.32
C LEU A 117 -4.38 -7.51 -3.30
N ASP A 118 -5.42 -8.27 -3.00
CA ASP A 118 -5.34 -9.46 -2.13
C ASP A 118 -4.43 -10.54 -2.73
N MET A 119 -4.52 -10.76 -4.05
CA MET A 119 -3.65 -11.69 -4.79
C MET A 119 -2.19 -11.23 -4.77
N ALA A 120 -1.91 -9.95 -5.03
CA ALA A 120 -0.56 -9.42 -4.99
C ALA A 120 0.07 -9.56 -3.59
N TYR A 121 -0.70 -9.29 -2.53
CA TYR A 121 -0.24 -9.47 -1.15
C TYR A 121 0.05 -10.94 -0.83
N ARG A 122 -0.84 -11.85 -1.26
CA ARG A 122 -0.65 -13.31 -1.15
C ARG A 122 0.63 -13.76 -1.84
N GLU A 123 0.86 -13.34 -3.08
CA GLU A 123 2.06 -13.71 -3.84
C GLU A 123 3.35 -13.23 -3.15
N LYS A 124 3.36 -12.02 -2.56
CA LYS A 124 4.51 -11.54 -1.78
C LYS A 124 4.78 -12.40 -0.55
N ILE A 125 3.73 -12.80 0.19
CA ILE A 125 3.87 -13.68 1.34
C ILE A 125 4.41 -15.06 0.93
N ILE A 126 3.82 -15.68 -0.09
CA ILE A 126 4.19 -17.03 -0.54
C ILE A 126 5.59 -17.06 -1.15
N SER A 127 5.94 -16.07 -1.98
CA SER A 127 7.27 -16.01 -2.60
C SER A 127 8.40 -15.84 -1.57
N ALA A 128 8.11 -15.22 -0.42
CA ALA A 128 9.04 -15.07 0.69
C ALA A 128 9.22 -16.33 1.54
N ARG A 129 8.39 -17.38 1.37
CA ARG A 129 8.37 -18.58 2.24
C ARG A 129 9.73 -19.28 2.39
N LYS A 130 10.60 -19.23 1.37
CA LYS A 130 11.95 -19.83 1.42
C LYS A 130 12.97 -18.98 2.17
N ASN A 131 12.66 -17.72 2.46
CA ASN A 131 13.52 -16.83 3.22
C ASN A 131 13.32 -17.11 4.72
N LYS A 132 14.41 -17.52 5.39
CA LYS A 132 14.40 -17.88 6.82
C LYS A 132 14.02 -16.73 7.75
N SER A 133 14.16 -15.49 7.30
CA SER A 133 13.76 -14.30 8.04
C SER A 133 12.31 -13.88 7.76
N SER A 134 11.60 -14.50 6.81
CA SER A 134 10.21 -14.14 6.51
C SER A 134 9.27 -14.51 7.64
N SER A 135 8.23 -13.70 7.86
CA SER A 135 7.19 -14.00 8.85
C SER A 135 6.54 -15.36 8.63
N LEU A 136 6.26 -15.76 7.39
CA LEU A 136 5.67 -17.06 7.07
C LEU A 136 6.57 -18.22 7.50
N TYR A 137 7.86 -18.17 7.14
CA TYR A 137 8.82 -19.21 7.53
C TYR A 137 8.95 -19.31 9.06
N ILE A 138 9.07 -18.17 9.73
CA ILE A 138 9.20 -18.12 11.20
C ILE A 138 7.98 -18.73 11.87
N ILE A 139 6.76 -18.45 11.38
CA ILE A 139 5.54 -19.07 11.93
C ILE A 139 5.56 -20.58 11.73
N GLU A 140 5.94 -21.07 10.54
CA GLU A 140 5.99 -22.50 10.25
C GLU A 140 6.97 -23.25 11.16
N GLU A 141 8.17 -22.73 11.34
CA GLU A 141 9.16 -23.36 12.22
C GLU A 141 8.78 -23.24 13.70
N SER A 142 8.30 -22.06 14.12
CA SER A 142 7.91 -21.85 15.52
C SER A 142 6.71 -22.71 15.91
N LEU A 143 5.74 -22.94 15.02
CA LEU A 143 4.62 -23.85 15.33
C LEU A 143 5.08 -25.28 15.57
N LYS A 144 6.01 -25.81 14.75
CA LYS A 144 6.52 -27.19 14.94
C LYS A 144 7.17 -27.38 16.32
N GLU A 145 7.85 -26.35 16.81
CA GLU A 145 8.59 -26.37 18.08
C GLU A 145 7.72 -26.10 19.31
N ASN A 146 6.61 -25.38 19.14
CA ASN A 146 5.81 -24.88 20.25
C ASN A 146 4.42 -25.52 20.38
N ILE A 147 4.02 -26.41 19.46
CA ILE A 147 2.83 -27.23 19.62
C ILE A 147 3.06 -28.25 20.75
N ASN A 148 2.12 -28.32 21.69
CA ASN A 148 2.07 -29.40 22.66
C ASN A 148 1.41 -30.63 22.00
N TRP A 149 2.25 -31.49 21.41
CA TRP A 149 1.82 -32.68 20.68
C TRP A 149 1.06 -33.68 21.55
N ASP A 150 1.45 -33.84 22.81
CA ASP A 150 0.81 -34.79 23.73
C ASP A 150 -0.61 -34.35 24.12
N LYS A 151 -0.87 -33.04 24.15
CA LYS A 151 -2.20 -32.47 24.41
C LYS A 151 -2.96 -32.08 23.16
N GLY A 152 -2.34 -32.19 21.97
CA GLY A 152 -2.92 -31.77 20.71
C GLY A 152 -3.31 -30.29 20.66
N CYS A 153 -2.56 -29.40 21.33
CA CYS A 153 -2.94 -27.99 21.44
C CYS A 153 -1.74 -27.03 21.36
N LEU A 154 -2.03 -25.78 20.98
CA LEU A 154 -1.11 -24.65 21.14
C LEU A 154 -1.59 -23.83 22.35
N ASP A 155 -0.72 -23.66 23.34
CA ASP A 155 -1.04 -22.91 24.55
C ASP A 155 -0.48 -21.48 24.51
N SER A 156 -0.79 -20.68 25.55
CA SER A 156 -0.34 -19.30 25.65
C SER A 156 1.18 -19.14 25.62
N SER A 157 1.93 -20.07 26.20
CA SER A 157 3.40 -19.97 26.22
C SER A 157 4.00 -20.16 24.84
N GLY A 158 3.52 -21.15 24.08
CA GLY A 158 3.96 -21.38 22.72
C GLY A 158 3.61 -20.21 21.79
N VAL A 159 2.47 -19.56 22.01
CA VAL A 159 2.09 -18.36 21.25
C VAL A 159 3.02 -17.20 21.53
N GLU A 160 3.34 -16.91 22.81
CA GLU A 160 4.23 -15.80 23.14
C GLU A 160 5.63 -15.96 22.51
N VAL A 161 6.16 -17.19 22.46
CA VAL A 161 7.40 -17.49 21.71
C VAL A 161 7.27 -17.15 20.22
N ILE A 162 6.15 -17.50 19.59
CA ILE A 162 5.86 -17.14 18.19
C ILE A 162 5.82 -15.62 18.03
N ARG A 163 5.19 -14.88 18.96
CA ARG A 163 5.12 -13.40 18.90
C ARG A 163 6.50 -12.78 18.98
N GLU A 164 7.33 -13.27 19.90
CA GLU A 164 8.69 -12.77 20.10
C GLU A 164 9.56 -13.03 18.86
N ALA A 165 9.50 -14.24 18.29
CA ALA A 165 10.18 -14.57 17.05
C ALA A 165 9.71 -13.69 15.86
N LEU A 166 8.41 -13.35 15.80
CA LEU A 166 7.88 -12.49 14.75
C LEU A 166 8.28 -11.02 14.90
N SER A 167 8.63 -10.56 16.11
CA SER A 167 9.03 -9.17 16.37
C SER A 167 10.26 -8.74 15.55
N VAL A 168 11.13 -9.68 15.20
CA VAL A 168 12.35 -9.48 14.40
C VAL A 168 12.23 -10.01 12.97
N SER A 169 11.03 -10.45 12.56
CA SER A 169 10.78 -11.00 11.23
C SER A 169 10.73 -9.93 10.14
N VAL A 170 11.00 -10.35 8.90
CA VAL A 170 10.75 -9.55 7.69
C VAL A 170 9.29 -9.74 7.29
N LEU A 171 8.53 -8.65 7.40
CA LEU A 171 7.13 -8.60 6.97
C LEU A 171 6.99 -8.49 5.45
N PRO A 172 5.85 -8.92 4.89
CA PRO A 172 5.57 -8.76 3.46
C PRO A 172 5.45 -7.26 3.15
N LYS A 173 6.27 -6.78 2.22
CA LYS A 173 6.26 -5.39 1.77
C LYS A 173 6.49 -5.29 0.27
N PHE A 174 6.02 -4.21 -0.32
CA PHE A 174 6.25 -3.86 -1.72
C PHE A 174 7.44 -2.90 -1.77
N ASN A 175 8.61 -3.36 -2.21
CA ASN A 175 9.80 -2.51 -2.18
C ASN A 175 9.77 -1.48 -3.34
N ARG A 176 9.79 -0.18 -2.98
CA ARG A 176 9.75 1.02 -3.85
C ARG A 176 10.57 1.00 -5.16
N TRP A 177 11.64 0.21 -5.27
CA TRP A 177 12.69 0.43 -6.31
C TRP A 177 12.80 -0.62 -7.42
N LYS A 178 12.52 -1.91 -7.17
CA LYS A 178 12.56 -2.92 -8.24
C LYS A 178 11.38 -2.81 -9.22
N ASP A 179 10.39 -2.00 -8.84
CA ASP A 179 9.04 -2.04 -9.40
C ASP A 179 8.64 -0.72 -10.11
N PHE A 180 9.58 0.22 -10.28
CA PHE A 180 9.33 1.52 -10.93
C PHE A 180 8.97 1.41 -12.42
N PHE A 181 9.27 0.25 -13.03
CA PHE A 181 8.92 -0.09 -14.41
C PHE A 181 7.88 -1.23 -14.50
N ASN A 182 7.27 -1.61 -13.38
CA ASN A 182 6.21 -2.62 -13.35
C ASN A 182 4.99 -2.21 -12.50
N GLY A 183 4.69 -0.93 -12.24
CA GLY A 183 3.32 -0.48 -11.92
C GLY A 183 2.77 -0.88 -10.54
N MET A 184 3.37 -1.88 -9.89
CA MET A 184 3.11 -2.34 -8.54
C MET A 184 3.73 -1.35 -7.54
N GLY A 185 4.91 -0.82 -7.85
CA GLY A 185 5.59 0.18 -7.03
C GLY A 185 4.90 1.55 -6.94
N MET A 186 3.93 1.85 -7.82
CA MET A 186 3.09 3.05 -7.76
C MET A 186 1.70 2.80 -7.14
N SER A 187 1.29 1.53 -6.95
CA SER A 187 -0.05 1.17 -6.48
C SER A 187 -0.08 0.82 -4.99
N VAL A 188 0.97 0.16 -4.50
CA VAL A 188 1.21 -0.07 -3.07
C VAL A 188 2.71 0.09 -2.83
N HIS A 189 3.07 1.08 -2.04
CA HIS A 189 4.43 1.62 -1.93
C HIS A 189 5.19 1.05 -0.74
N ASP A 190 4.46 0.57 0.27
CA ASP A 190 4.92 -0.21 1.41
C ASP A 190 3.74 -1.04 1.98
N VAL A 191 3.87 -1.60 3.18
CA VAL A 191 2.72 -2.01 3.98
C VAL A 191 2.82 -1.29 5.33
N TYR A 192 2.11 -0.17 5.45
CA TYR A 192 2.11 0.66 6.65
C TYR A 192 1.73 -0.13 7.91
N ALA A 193 0.66 -0.93 7.85
CA ALA A 193 0.20 -1.74 8.96
C ALA A 193 -0.03 -3.20 8.57
N THR A 194 0.43 -4.14 9.41
CA THR A 194 0.24 -5.59 9.22
C THR A 194 -0.33 -6.22 10.48
N ASN A 195 -1.31 -7.11 10.31
CA ASN A 195 -1.87 -7.99 11.34
C ASN A 195 -1.79 -9.44 10.86
N ILE A 196 -1.28 -10.33 11.72
CA ILE A 196 -1.22 -11.76 11.43
C ILE A 196 -1.97 -12.50 12.54
N GLN A 197 -2.90 -13.35 12.14
CA GLN A 197 -3.69 -14.18 13.06
C GLN A 197 -3.57 -15.65 12.69
N ILE A 198 -3.52 -16.52 13.68
CA ILE A 198 -3.90 -17.92 13.48
C ILE A 198 -5.42 -17.93 13.57
N SER A 199 -6.10 -18.14 12.45
CA SER A 199 -7.56 -18.17 12.43
C SER A 199 -8.12 -19.53 12.81
N GLU A 200 -7.38 -20.60 12.49
CA GLU A 200 -7.75 -21.98 12.77
C GLU A 200 -6.46 -22.80 12.86
N ILE A 201 -6.41 -23.76 13.79
CA ILE A 201 -5.37 -24.79 13.84
C ILE A 201 -6.01 -26.12 14.25
N LYS A 202 -5.67 -27.17 13.52
CA LYS A 202 -6.01 -28.56 13.83
C LYS A 202 -4.73 -29.33 14.02
N ILE A 203 -4.63 -30.06 15.11
CA ILE A 203 -3.48 -30.89 15.44
C ILE A 203 -4.01 -32.32 15.54
N ASP A 204 -3.43 -33.23 14.77
CA ASP A 204 -3.79 -34.64 14.74
C ASP A 204 -2.54 -35.49 14.80
N ASN A 205 -2.38 -36.25 15.89
CA ASN A 205 -1.23 -37.09 16.18
C ASN A 205 0.12 -36.37 15.99
N ASN A 206 0.74 -36.55 14.83
CA ASN A 206 2.05 -36.01 14.48
C ASN A 206 1.98 -34.95 13.37
N THR A 207 0.80 -34.46 13.01
CA THR A 207 0.64 -33.40 12.00
C THR A 207 -0.20 -32.24 12.52
N TYR A 208 -0.01 -31.07 11.92
CA TYR A 208 -0.91 -29.94 12.11
C TYR A 208 -1.28 -29.31 10.77
N HIS A 209 -2.47 -28.74 10.74
CA HIS A 209 -2.96 -27.88 9.67
C HIS A 209 -3.43 -26.56 10.29
N ALA A 210 -2.87 -25.44 9.84
CA ALA A 210 -3.24 -24.13 10.33
C ALA A 210 -3.61 -23.18 9.18
N LYS A 211 -4.54 -22.28 9.47
CA LYS A 211 -4.90 -21.16 8.60
C LYS A 211 -4.39 -19.88 9.23
N LEU A 212 -3.57 -19.16 8.48
CA LEU A 212 -3.03 -17.86 8.85
C LEU A 212 -3.79 -16.77 8.09
N LEU A 213 -4.45 -15.88 8.82
CA LEU A 213 -5.05 -14.68 8.26
C LEU A 213 -4.05 -13.52 8.30
N TYR A 214 -3.61 -13.08 7.14
CA TYR A 214 -2.82 -11.86 6.97
C TYR A 214 -3.74 -10.72 6.56
N LYS A 215 -3.63 -9.58 7.26
CA LYS A 215 -4.18 -8.30 6.84
C LYS A 215 -3.04 -7.31 6.70
N GLY A 216 -3.04 -6.56 5.60
CA GLY A 216 -2.14 -5.45 5.34
C GLY A 216 -2.95 -4.19 5.06
N GLN A 217 -2.40 -3.03 5.38
CA GLN A 217 -2.93 -1.75 4.95
C GLN A 217 -1.77 -0.83 4.58
N ASP A 218 -1.94 -0.10 3.49
CA ASP A 218 -1.04 0.97 3.08
C ASP A 218 -1.84 2.24 2.74
N HIS A 219 -1.15 3.33 2.46
CA HIS A 219 -1.75 4.62 2.12
C HIS A 219 -1.58 4.92 0.63
N PHE A 220 -2.66 5.27 -0.05
CA PHE A 220 -2.59 5.90 -1.37
C PHE A 220 -2.60 7.41 -1.20
N GLY A 221 -1.43 7.95 -0.86
CA GLY A 221 -1.18 9.38 -0.74
C GLY A 221 0.31 9.68 -0.71
N LEU A 222 0.67 10.96 -0.84
CA LEU A 222 2.04 11.43 -0.79
C LEU A 222 2.27 12.37 0.39
N ASP A 223 3.34 12.12 1.13
CA ASP A 223 3.82 13.00 2.18
C ASP A 223 4.75 14.10 1.64
N LYS A 224 5.05 15.10 2.48
CA LYS A 224 5.94 16.21 2.11
C LYS A 224 7.37 15.76 1.83
N LYS A 225 7.85 14.67 2.44
CA LYS A 225 9.21 14.16 2.26
C LYS A 225 9.36 13.43 0.94
N ASP A 226 8.33 12.71 0.51
CA ASP A 226 8.29 11.98 -0.74
C ASP A 226 8.46 12.96 -1.92
N ILE A 227 7.69 14.05 -1.97
CA ILE A 227 7.81 15.01 -3.09
C ILE A 227 9.13 15.78 -3.11
N MET A 228 9.80 15.90 -1.96
CA MET A 228 11.12 16.53 -1.85
C MET A 228 12.27 15.57 -2.14
N ASN A 229 12.00 14.27 -2.24
CA ASN A 229 12.99 13.32 -2.72
C ASN A 229 13.29 13.60 -4.19
N ARG A 230 14.55 13.93 -4.52
CA ARG A 230 14.96 14.29 -5.90
C ARG A 230 14.41 13.34 -6.96
N LYS A 231 14.43 12.03 -6.70
CA LYS A 231 13.98 11.01 -7.66
C LYS A 231 12.49 11.12 -7.97
N PHE A 232 11.64 11.31 -6.95
CA PHE A 232 10.20 11.50 -7.14
C PHE A 232 9.88 12.90 -7.63
N HIS A 233 10.62 13.90 -7.15
CA HIS A 233 10.47 15.28 -7.57
C HIS A 233 10.67 15.46 -9.08
N TYR A 234 11.56 14.72 -9.73
CA TYR A 234 11.74 14.82 -11.20
C TYR A 234 10.62 14.16 -12.00
N LEU A 235 9.81 13.29 -11.39
CA LEU A 235 8.76 12.56 -12.07
C LEU A 235 7.46 13.35 -12.03
N ARG A 236 7.04 13.82 -13.20
CA ARG A 236 5.83 14.64 -13.36
C ARG A 236 4.57 13.98 -12.77
N ALA A 237 4.45 12.66 -12.83
CA ALA A 237 3.35 11.91 -12.21
C ALA A 237 3.22 12.17 -10.69
N PHE A 238 4.34 12.22 -9.96
CA PHE A 238 4.35 12.50 -8.52
C PHE A 238 4.02 13.97 -8.22
N ARG A 239 4.50 14.91 -9.05
CA ARG A 239 4.12 16.32 -8.95
C ARG A 239 2.61 16.50 -9.10
N ILE A 240 2.03 15.90 -10.13
CA ILE A 240 0.59 15.94 -10.39
C ILE A 240 -0.17 15.33 -9.22
N TRP A 241 0.21 14.14 -8.75
CA TRP A 241 -0.44 13.48 -7.62
C TRP A 241 -0.40 14.38 -6.37
N PHE A 242 0.77 14.93 -6.03
CA PHE A 242 0.91 15.81 -4.85
C PHE A 242 0.05 17.07 -4.96
N VAL A 243 -0.05 17.68 -6.16
CA VAL A 243 -0.90 18.85 -6.38
C VAL A 243 -2.39 18.50 -6.33
N LEU A 244 -2.81 17.38 -6.94
CA LEU A 244 -4.19 16.88 -6.85
C LEU A 244 -4.60 16.68 -5.37
N GLN A 245 -3.69 16.13 -4.56
CA GLN A 245 -3.94 15.81 -3.16
C GLN A 245 -3.88 17.04 -2.24
N ARG A 246 -2.74 17.74 -2.20
CA ARG A 246 -2.40 18.69 -1.13
C ARG A 246 -2.88 20.10 -1.39
N TRP A 247 -3.13 20.46 -2.64
CA TRP A 247 -3.55 21.82 -2.94
C TRP A 247 -4.97 22.09 -2.46
N ASN A 248 -5.16 23.13 -1.64
CA ASN A 248 -6.47 23.59 -1.18
C ASN A 248 -7.44 24.00 -2.31
N GLY A 249 -6.94 24.24 -3.52
CA GLY A 249 -7.78 24.50 -4.70
C GLY A 249 -8.36 23.26 -5.36
N LEU A 250 -7.90 22.05 -5.00
CA LEU A 250 -8.38 20.76 -5.53
C LEU A 250 -8.76 19.78 -4.41
N GLY A 251 -7.81 19.45 -3.52
CA GLY A 251 -8.05 18.72 -2.28
C GLY A 251 -8.58 17.30 -2.45
N PHE A 252 -8.14 16.54 -3.46
CA PHE A 252 -8.55 15.15 -3.63
C PHE A 252 -8.05 14.30 -2.45
N GLN A 253 -8.95 13.52 -1.86
CA GLN A 253 -8.67 12.80 -0.62
C GLN A 253 -7.85 11.53 -0.88
N PRO A 254 -6.70 11.36 -0.22
CA PRO A 254 -5.99 10.08 -0.18
C PRO A 254 -6.85 9.05 0.57
N PHE A 255 -6.48 7.79 0.46
CA PHE A 255 -7.27 6.71 1.04
C PHE A 255 -6.41 5.50 1.42
N PHE A 256 -6.95 4.66 2.29
CA PHE A 256 -6.30 3.40 2.66
C PHE A 256 -6.48 2.33 1.59
N THR A 257 -5.43 1.57 1.31
CA THR A 257 -5.47 0.35 0.50
C THR A 257 -5.43 -0.86 1.42
N ASN A 258 -6.51 -1.63 1.45
CA ASN A 258 -6.65 -2.78 2.34
C ASN A 258 -6.36 -4.07 1.59
N MET A 259 -5.50 -4.90 2.18
CA MET A 259 -5.11 -6.22 1.69
C MET A 259 -5.50 -7.28 2.71
N LYS A 260 -6.02 -8.42 2.24
CA LYS A 260 -6.36 -9.56 3.09
C LYS A 260 -6.11 -10.87 2.35
N THR A 261 -5.44 -11.82 3.01
CA THR A 261 -5.31 -13.18 2.46
C THR A 261 -5.20 -14.23 3.56
N THR A 262 -5.68 -15.44 3.27
CA THR A 262 -5.55 -16.60 4.15
C THR A 262 -4.53 -17.57 3.57
N ILE A 263 -3.46 -17.86 4.31
CA ILE A 263 -2.45 -18.84 3.94
C ILE A 263 -2.68 -20.12 4.73
N GLU A 264 -2.80 -21.24 4.03
CA GLU A 264 -2.85 -22.56 4.68
C GLU A 264 -1.43 -23.11 4.79
N ILE A 265 -1.08 -23.58 5.98
CA ILE A 265 0.19 -24.21 6.27
C ILE A 265 -0.06 -25.55 6.96
N SER A 266 0.88 -26.47 6.78
CA SER A 266 0.90 -27.74 7.48
C SER A 266 2.32 -28.11 7.84
N GLY A 267 2.46 -28.94 8.85
CA GLY A 267 3.75 -29.46 9.28
C GLY A 267 3.58 -30.72 10.11
N GLU A 268 4.71 -31.36 10.39
CA GLU A 268 4.79 -32.62 11.11
C GLU A 268 5.66 -32.46 12.36
N ARG A 269 5.43 -33.30 13.37
CA ARG A 269 6.24 -33.38 14.58
C ARG A 269 7.70 -33.68 14.20
N LYS A 270 8.63 -32.88 14.73
CA LYS A 270 10.07 -33.11 14.56
C LYS A 270 10.49 -34.42 15.22
#